data_AF-A0AB39TQJ9-F1
#
_entry.id   AF-A0AB39TQJ9-F1
#
_cell.length_a   1.000
_cell.length_b   1.000
_cell.length_c   1.000
_cell.angle_alpha   90.00
_cell.angle_beta   90.00
_cell.angle_gamma   90.00
#
_symmetry.space_group_name_H-M   'P 1'
#
loop_
_entity.id
_entity.type
_entity.pdbx_description
1 polymer ?
#
loop_
_entity_poly.entity_id
_entity_poly.type
_entity_poly.pdbx_seq_one_letter_code
_entity_poly.pdbx_strand_id
1 'polypeptide(L)' 'MGADGHWHGTVAVRFRAEVLRRLGLHPDQPTSAPADPLPPKWWGPWGR' A
#
# COMPACT_ATOMS: atom_id res chain seq x y z
N MET A 1 -9.52 -5.78 -20.18
CA MET A 1 -8.84 -4.61 -20.76
C MET A 1 -9.77 -3.43 -20.58
N GLY A 2 -9.30 -2.36 -19.93
CA GLY A 2 -10.07 -1.12 -19.77
C GLY A 2 -10.26 -0.39 -21.09
N ALA A 3 -11.10 0.66 -21.10
CA ALA A 3 -11.35 1.49 -22.29
C ALA A 3 -10.08 2.19 -22.83
N ASP A 4 -9.03 2.27 -22.01
CA ASP A 4 -7.70 2.77 -22.33
C ASP A 4 -6.74 1.69 -22.87
N GLY A 5 -7.20 0.45 -23.06
CA GLY A 5 -6.38 -0.67 -23.54
C GLY A 5 -5.45 -1.27 -22.48
N HIS A 6 -5.48 -0.79 -21.22
CA HIS A 6 -4.61 -1.28 -20.16
C HIS A 6 -5.31 -2.34 -19.31
N TRP A 7 -4.52 -3.23 -18.71
CA TRP A 7 -5.04 -4.16 -17.70
C TRP A 7 -5.09 -3.45 -16.35
N HIS A 8 -6.30 -3.24 -15.84
CA HIS A 8 -6.55 -2.76 -14.49
C HIS A 8 -7.08 -3.93 -13.66
N GLY A 9 -6.39 -4.25 -12.57
CA GLY A 9 -6.79 -5.33 -11.68
C GLY A 9 -6.19 -5.14 -10.29
N THR A 10 -6.93 -5.57 -9.28
CA THR A 10 -6.45 -5.57 -7.89
C THR A 10 -6.11 -7.00 -7.49
N VAL A 11 -4.96 -7.17 -6.84
CA VAL A 11 -4.57 -8.45 -6.22
C VAL A 11 -4.58 -8.26 -4.71
N ALA A 12 -5.33 -9.12 -4.02
CA ALA A 12 -5.30 -9.17 -2.56
C ALA A 12 -4.20 -10.14 -2.11
N VAL A 13 -3.22 -9.66 -1.35
CA VAL A 13 -2.19 -10.49 -0.72
C VAL A 13 -2.48 -10.55 0.77
N ARG A 14 -2.54 -11.77 1.33
CA ARG A 14 -2.84 -12.00 2.75
C ARG A 14 -1.60 -12.46 3.49
N PHE A 15 -1.31 -11.84 4.62
CA PHE A 15 -0.22 -12.20 5.51
C PHE A 15 -0.75 -12.47 6.91
N ARG A 16 -0.04 -13.31 7.67
CA ARG A 16 -0.24 -13.42 9.11
C ARG A 16 0.17 -12.09 9.76
N ALA A 17 -0.66 -11.56 10.65
CA ALA A 17 -0.43 -10.25 11.27
C ALA A 17 0.91 -10.19 12.02
N GLU A 18 1.34 -11.30 12.62
CA GLU A 18 2.59 -11.41 13.36
C GLU A 18 3.82 -11.20 12.48
N VAL A 19 3.74 -11.56 11.19
CA VAL A 19 4.83 -11.32 10.22
C VAL A 19 4.97 -9.83 9.95
N LEU A 20 3.87 -9.09 9.87
CA LEU A 20 3.88 -7.64 9.67
C LEU A 20 4.47 -6.90 10.87
N ARG A 21 4.32 -7.45 12.09
CA ARG A 21 4.88 -6.87 13.31
C ARG A 21 6.41 -6.73 13.25
N ARG A 22 7.11 -7.69 12.65
CA ARG A 22 8.58 -7.65 12.48
C ARG A 22 9.04 -6.57 11.50
N LEU A 23 8.17 -6.18 10.57
CA LEU A 23 8.43 -5.16 9.55
C LEU A 23 7.95 -3.77 9.98
N GLY A 24 7.34 -3.63 11.16
CA GLY A 24 6.74 -2.36 11.57
C GLY A 24 5.41 -2.05 10.87
N LEU A 25 4.83 -3.02 10.15
CA LEU A 25 3.63 -2.85 9.32
C LEU A 25 2.35 -3.39 10.00
N HIS A 26 2.38 -3.63 11.31
CA HIS A 26 1.18 -4.06 12.03
C HIS A 26 0.26 -2.86 12.29
N PRO A 27 -1.07 -2.98 12.15
CA PRO A 27 -2.01 -1.88 12.39
C PRO A 27 -1.97 -1.22 13.78
N ASP A 28 -1.34 -1.84 14.78
CA ASP A 28 -1.19 -1.25 16.12
C ASP A 28 0.22 -0.68 16.33
N GLN A 29 1.09 -0.73 15.32
CA GLN A 29 2.42 -0.11 15.36
C GLN A 29 2.33 1.31 14.79
N PRO A 30 2.93 2.31 15.46
CA PRO A 30 2.98 3.68 14.96
C PRO A 30 3.62 3.80 13.57
N THR A 31 4.59 2.92 13.25
CA THR A 31 5.27 2.86 11.95
C THR A 31 4.38 2.37 10.80
N SER A 32 3.22 1.79 11.11
CA SER A 32 2.26 1.35 10.09
C SER A 32 1.37 2.49 9.59
N ALA A 33 1.36 3.64 10.27
CA ALA A 33 0.66 4.81 9.79
C ALA A 33 1.35 5.37 8.55
N PRO A 34 0.59 5.87 7.55
CA PRO A 34 1.18 6.61 6.43
C PRO A 34 2.09 7.72 6.96
N ALA A 35 3.33 7.76 6.49
CA ALA A 35 4.25 8.83 6.86
C ALA A 35 3.74 10.16 6.30
N ASP A 36 3.83 11.22 7.11
CA ASP A 36 3.70 12.61 6.65
C ASP A 36 5.11 13.15 6.33
N PRO A 37 5.32 13.82 5.19
CA PRO A 37 4.34 14.10 4.14
C PRO A 37 3.93 12.86 3.36
N LEU A 38 2.66 12.84 2.94
CA LEU A 38 2.16 11.89 1.94
C LEU A 38 3.14 11.78 0.76
N PRO A 39 3.24 10.59 0.15
CA PRO A 39 4.23 10.34 -0.87
C PRO A 39 4.15 11.35 -2.02
N PRO A 40 5.31 11.69 -2.62
CA PRO A 40 5.41 12.77 -3.58
C PRO A 40 4.59 12.48 -4.84
N LYS A 41 4.08 13.54 -5.49
CA LYS A 41 3.17 13.45 -6.64
C LYS A 41 3.68 12.58 -7.81
N TRP A 42 5.00 12.41 -7.95
CA TRP A 42 5.60 11.58 -9.00
C TRP A 42 5.42 10.07 -8.79
N TRP A 43 4.99 9.62 -7.59
CA TRP A 43 4.51 8.25 -7.37
C TRP A 43 3.20 7.94 -8.10
N GLY A 44 2.52 8.94 -8.66
CA GLY A 44 1.27 8.73 -9.39
C GLY A 44 0.12 8.24 -8.50
N PRO A 45 -0.88 7.52 -9.04
CA PRO A 45 -2.11 7.17 -8.31
C PRO A 45 -1.90 6.26 -7.09
N TRP A 46 -0.70 5.71 -6.93
CA TRP A 46 -0.35 4.77 -5.85
C TRP A 46 -0.06 5.45 -4.51
N GLY A 47 0.06 6.78 -4.49
CA GLY A 47 0.38 7.56 -3.29
C GLY A 47 -0.82 8.19 -2.55
N ARG A 48 -2.06 7.87 -2.95
CA ARG A 48 -3.30 8.42 -2.38
C ARG A 48 -4.03 7.38 -1.54
#